data_AF-A0A382PAS3-F1
#
_entry.id   AF-A0A382PAS3-F1
#
_cell.length_a   1.000
_cell.length_b   1.000
_cell.length_c   1.000
_cell.angle_alpha   90.00
_cell.angle_beta   90.00
_cell.angle_gamma   90.00
#
_symmetry.space_group_name_H-M   'P 1'
#
loop_
_entity.id
_entity.type
_entity.pdbx_description
1 polymer ?
#
loop_
_entity_poly.entity_id
_entity_poly.type
_entity_poly.pdbx_seq_one_letter_code
_entity_poly.pdbx_strand_id
1 'polypeptide(L)'
;MEQIDWESVIIKVEGMLDGDSEVQAIPSDVVSLARMLVETGNNNEGTRESLTTSIKGMLKPYPGYPWKRGNQGILPAAARAVVDSACEEIRAAAHTFFTETSSYSQPLLRKHGKSKGSPVYVDADDYANSLAKKARKSATELFRDGEWDG
;
A
#
# COMPACT_ATOMS: atom_id res chain seq x y z
N MET A 1 15.50 -25.60 3.41
CA MET A 1 15.56 -24.19 2.97
C MET A 1 14.48 -24.03 1.92
N GLU A 2 13.54 -23.12 2.15
CA GLU A 2 12.50 -22.78 1.17
C GLU A 2 13.22 -22.17 -0.04
N GLN A 3 13.08 -22.76 -1.22
CA GLN A 3 13.80 -22.30 -2.40
C GLN A 3 13.22 -20.95 -2.79
N ILE A 4 14.01 -19.88 -2.70
CA ILE A 4 13.57 -18.55 -3.10
C ILE A 4 13.40 -18.56 -4.61
N ASP A 5 12.15 -18.37 -5.04
CA ASP A 5 11.83 -18.03 -6.42
C ASP A 5 12.33 -16.60 -6.68
N TRP A 6 13.55 -16.51 -7.19
CA TRP A 6 14.22 -15.25 -7.48
C TRP A 6 13.49 -14.47 -8.58
N GLU A 7 12.89 -15.17 -9.54
CA GLU A 7 12.11 -14.56 -10.61
C GLU A 7 10.86 -13.87 -10.03
N SER A 8 10.20 -14.49 -9.04
CA SER A 8 9.13 -13.84 -8.27
C SER A 8 9.61 -12.59 -7.52
N VAL A 9 10.85 -12.57 -7.03
CA VAL A 9 11.43 -11.38 -6.39
C VAL A 9 11.63 -10.27 -7.41
N ILE A 10 12.21 -10.56 -8.57
CA ILE A 10 12.42 -9.59 -9.66
C ILE A 10 11.08 -8.97 -10.09
N ILE A 11 10.09 -9.80 -10.41
CA ILE A 11 8.76 -9.35 -10.87
C ILE A 11 8.13 -8.40 -9.83
N LYS A 12 8.27 -8.71 -8.55
CA LYS A 12 7.74 -7.88 -7.46
C LYS A 12 8.48 -6.56 -7.30
N VAL A 13 9.81 -6.57 -7.40
CA VAL A 13 10.63 -5.36 -7.33
C VAL A 13 10.32 -4.46 -8.50
N GLU A 14 10.48 -4.95 -9.73
CA GLU A 14 10.25 -4.13 -10.93
C GLU A 14 8.80 -3.65 -10.99
N GLY A 15 7.82 -4.51 -10.69
CA GLY A 15 6.41 -4.08 -10.64
C GLY A 15 6.12 -2.97 -9.63
N MET A 16 6.84 -2.94 -8.50
CA MET A 16 6.74 -1.86 -7.51
C MET A 16 7.45 -0.59 -7.98
N LEU A 17 8.64 -0.72 -8.57
CA LEU A 17 9.43 0.43 -9.05
C LEU A 17 8.78 1.10 -10.27
N ASP A 18 8.28 0.31 -11.22
CA ASP A 18 7.57 0.81 -12.39
C ASP A 18 6.24 1.45 -11.97
N GLY A 19 5.57 0.87 -10.98
CA GLY A 19 4.36 1.40 -10.38
C GLY A 19 4.52 2.73 -9.64
N ASP A 20 5.72 3.02 -9.16
CA ASP A 20 6.04 4.30 -8.52
C ASP A 20 6.35 5.41 -9.53
N SER A 21 6.50 5.11 -10.82
CA SER A 21 6.91 6.11 -11.83
C SER A 21 5.99 7.34 -11.90
N GLU A 22 4.71 7.17 -11.55
CA GLU A 22 3.72 8.25 -11.53
C GLU A 22 3.60 8.94 -10.16
N VAL A 23 3.77 8.19 -9.07
CA VAL A 23 3.59 8.68 -7.68
C VAL A 23 4.87 9.34 -7.16
N GLN A 24 6.04 8.88 -7.61
CA GLN A 24 7.37 9.33 -7.20
C GLN A 24 7.59 9.32 -5.69
N ALA A 25 7.02 8.34 -4.99
CA ALA A 25 7.16 8.21 -3.55
C ALA A 25 8.47 7.51 -3.15
N ILE A 26 9.10 6.76 -4.05
CA ILE A 26 10.38 6.08 -3.81
C ILE A 26 11.54 6.98 -4.24
N PRO A 27 12.46 7.34 -3.31
CA PRO A 27 13.65 8.12 -3.65
C PRO A 27 14.51 7.45 -4.73
N SER A 28 15.06 8.26 -5.65
CA SER A 28 15.84 7.77 -6.81
C SER A 28 17.07 6.94 -6.44
N ASP A 29 17.69 7.20 -5.29
CA ASP A 29 18.80 6.44 -4.73
C ASP A 29 18.35 5.05 -4.26
N VAL A 30 17.16 4.96 -3.65
CA VAL A 30 16.54 3.69 -3.26
C VAL A 30 16.17 2.85 -4.48
N VAL A 31 15.61 3.46 -5.53
CA VAL A 31 15.33 2.79 -6.81
C VAL A 31 16.62 2.22 -7.41
N SER A 32 17.67 3.05 -7.47
CA SER A 32 18.98 2.66 -8.02
C SER A 32 19.60 1.51 -7.23
N LEU A 33 19.56 1.59 -5.90
CA LEU A 33 20.07 0.53 -5.03
C LEU A 33 19.26 -0.76 -5.16
N ALA A 34 17.93 -0.69 -5.28
CA ALA A 34 17.09 -1.86 -5.47
C ALA A 34 17.46 -2.62 -6.75
N ARG A 35 17.63 -1.90 -7.87
CA ARG A 35 18.05 -2.47 -9.15
C ARG A 35 19.46 -3.07 -9.08
N MET A 36 20.40 -2.40 -8.39
CA MET A 36 21.74 -2.92 -8.18
C MET A 36 21.76 -4.23 -7.37
N LEU A 37 20.92 -4.33 -6.33
CA LEU A 37 20.81 -5.56 -5.54
C LEU A 37 20.20 -6.70 -6.36
N VAL A 38 19.23 -6.41 -7.22
CA VAL A 38 18.67 -7.39 -8.17
C VAL A 38 19.73 -7.86 -9.16
N GLU A 39 20.48 -6.94 -9.78
CA GLU A 39 21.57 -7.28 -10.70
C GLU A 39 22.64 -8.13 -10.02
N THR A 40 23.00 -7.80 -8.78
CA THR A 40 23.95 -8.58 -7.98
C THR A 40 23.46 -10.02 -7.77
N GLY A 41 22.17 -10.20 -7.49
CA GLY A 41 21.57 -11.53 -7.28
C GLY A 41 21.36 -12.33 -8.57
N ASN A 42 21.22 -11.67 -9.73
CA ASN A 42 21.26 -12.33 -11.04
C ASN A 42 22.64 -12.96 -11.28
N ASN A 43 23.70 -12.24 -10.91
CA ASN A 43 25.08 -12.68 -11.09
C ASN A 43 25.58 -13.63 -9.97
N ASN A 44 24.92 -13.66 -8.81
CA ASN A 44 25.37 -14.42 -7.64
C ASN A 44 24.19 -15.14 -6.95
N GLU A 45 23.95 -16.39 -7.33
CA GLU A 45 22.79 -17.14 -6.80
C GLU A 45 22.87 -17.38 -5.29
N GLY A 46 24.09 -17.60 -4.76
CA GLY A 46 24.31 -17.89 -3.35
C GLY A 46 24.00 -16.74 -2.40
N THR A 47 23.85 -15.51 -2.90
CA THR A 47 23.54 -14.32 -2.07
C THR A 47 22.08 -13.91 -2.16
N ARG A 48 21.27 -14.54 -3.03
CA ARG A 48 19.86 -14.17 -3.29
C ARG A 48 19.00 -14.09 -2.04
N GLU A 49 19.21 -14.96 -1.05
CA GLU A 49 18.45 -14.94 0.21
C GLU A 49 18.72 -13.70 1.06
N SER A 50 19.99 -13.36 1.24
CA SER A 50 20.40 -12.15 1.94
C SER A 50 19.92 -10.90 1.19
N LEU A 51 20.12 -10.86 -0.13
CA LEU A 51 19.67 -9.76 -0.98
C LEU A 51 18.15 -9.57 -0.92
N THR A 52 17.37 -10.65 -0.97
CA THR A 52 15.91 -10.60 -0.84
C THR A 52 15.49 -9.95 0.49
N THR A 53 16.19 -10.28 1.57
CA THR A 53 15.90 -9.70 2.90
C THR A 53 16.21 -8.21 2.94
N SER A 54 17.34 -7.80 2.36
CA SER A 54 17.74 -6.39 2.26
C SER A 54 16.76 -5.59 1.40
N ILE A 55 16.38 -6.11 0.24
CA ILE A 55 15.39 -5.49 -0.67
C ILE A 55 14.05 -5.32 0.05
N LYS A 56 13.55 -6.38 0.71
CA LYS A 56 12.30 -6.30 1.50
C LYS A 56 12.37 -5.24 2.58
N GLY A 57 13.46 -5.20 3.35
CA GLY A 57 13.64 -4.21 4.42
C GLY A 57 13.66 -2.78 3.90
N MET A 58 14.38 -2.56 2.80
CA MET A 58 14.52 -1.27 2.15
C MET A 58 13.21 -0.79 1.53
N LEU A 59 12.47 -1.64 0.81
CA LEU A 59 11.25 -1.26 0.11
C LEU A 59 10.01 -1.19 1.03
N LYS A 60 10.08 -1.76 2.24
CA LYS A 60 8.96 -1.84 3.20
C LYS A 60 8.24 -0.50 3.49
N PRO A 61 8.92 0.65 3.62
CA PRO A 61 8.25 1.91 3.96
C PRO A 61 7.44 2.52 2.82
N TYR A 62 7.62 2.06 1.59
CA TYR A 62 7.08 2.76 0.41
C TYR A 62 5.75 2.17 -0.09
N PRO A 63 4.92 2.99 -0.76
CA PRO A 63 3.66 2.56 -1.37
C PRO A 63 3.84 1.40 -2.35
N GLY A 64 2.84 0.52 -2.46
CA GLY A 64 2.89 -0.60 -3.41
C GLY A 64 3.71 -1.81 -2.92
N TYR A 65 4.24 -1.79 -1.69
CA TYR A 65 5.06 -2.88 -1.14
C TYR A 65 4.43 -4.28 -1.32
N PRO A 66 5.09 -5.21 -2.03
CA PRO A 66 4.48 -6.45 -2.50
C PRO A 66 4.56 -7.62 -1.51
N TRP A 67 5.26 -7.49 -0.38
CA TRP A 67 5.38 -8.56 0.63
C TRP A 67 4.60 -8.27 1.92
N LYS A 68 3.40 -7.69 1.79
CA LYS A 68 2.46 -7.55 2.92
C LYS A 68 2.00 -8.92 3.45
N ARG A 69 1.69 -9.01 4.75
CA ARG A 69 1.10 -10.24 5.32
C ARG A 69 -0.37 -10.33 4.92
N GLY A 70 -0.82 -11.53 4.51
CA GLY A 70 -2.22 -11.81 4.15
C GLY A 70 -2.45 -11.94 2.64
N ASN A 71 -3.72 -12.06 2.26
CA ASN A 71 -4.10 -12.19 0.85
C ASN A 71 -3.73 -10.88 0.12
N GLN A 72 -2.85 -10.99 -0.88
CA GLN A 72 -2.30 -9.83 -1.59
C GLN A 72 -3.38 -9.09 -2.39
N GLY A 73 -4.58 -9.63 -2.55
CA GLY A 73 -5.61 -8.99 -3.39
C GLY A 73 -5.30 -9.13 -4.88
N ILE A 74 -6.22 -8.66 -5.71
CA ILE A 74 -6.14 -8.79 -7.18
C ILE A 74 -5.35 -7.67 -7.86
N LEU A 75 -5.03 -6.60 -7.11
CA LEU A 75 -4.40 -5.41 -7.67
C LEU A 75 -2.93 -5.65 -8.01
N PRO A 76 -2.51 -5.33 -9.26
CA PRO A 76 -1.10 -5.22 -9.64
C PRO A 76 -0.34 -4.23 -8.74
N ALA A 77 0.99 -4.31 -8.75
CA ALA A 77 1.83 -3.46 -7.92
C ALA A 77 1.66 -1.95 -8.21
N ALA A 78 1.54 -1.57 -9.48
CA ALA A 78 1.27 -0.20 -9.91
C ALA A 78 -0.05 0.34 -9.37
N ALA A 79 -1.17 -0.31 -9.69
CA ALA A 79 -2.48 0.04 -9.15
C ALA A 79 -2.48 0.08 -7.61
N ARG A 80 -1.70 -0.79 -6.97
CA ARG A 80 -1.58 -0.80 -5.51
C ARG A 80 -0.81 0.41 -4.96
N ALA A 81 0.24 0.87 -5.64
CA ALA A 81 0.95 2.08 -5.26
C ALA A 81 -0.01 3.29 -5.29
N VAL A 82 -0.80 3.41 -6.35
CA VAL A 82 -1.82 4.45 -6.48
C VAL A 82 -2.88 4.33 -5.38
N VAL A 83 -3.44 3.13 -5.13
CA VAL A 83 -4.40 2.91 -4.03
C VAL A 83 -3.79 3.26 -2.67
N ASP A 84 -2.54 2.85 -2.41
CA ASP A 84 -1.87 3.09 -1.14
C ASP A 84 -1.71 4.61 -0.92
N SER A 85 -1.21 5.34 -1.92
CA SER A 85 -1.07 6.80 -1.89
C SER A 85 -2.41 7.51 -1.70
N ALA A 86 -3.43 7.18 -2.51
CA ALA A 86 -4.77 7.74 -2.39
C ALA A 86 -5.39 7.46 -1.01
N CYS A 87 -5.16 6.27 -0.44
CA CYS A 87 -5.63 5.95 0.91
C CYS A 87 -4.95 6.80 1.98
N GLU A 88 -3.66 7.10 1.83
CA GLU A 88 -2.93 7.98 2.75
C GLU A 88 -3.43 9.42 2.66
N GLU A 89 -3.63 9.95 1.46
CA GLU A 89 -4.20 11.29 1.25
C GLU A 89 -5.62 11.40 1.82
N ILE A 90 -6.48 10.43 1.53
CA ILE A 90 -7.84 10.37 2.09
C ILE A 90 -7.79 10.32 3.62
N ARG A 91 -6.88 9.52 4.19
CA ARG A 91 -6.71 9.41 5.65
C ARG A 91 -6.27 10.76 6.23
N ALA A 92 -5.29 11.42 5.63
CA ALA A 92 -4.81 12.73 6.09
C ALA A 92 -5.92 13.79 6.03
N ALA A 93 -6.61 13.91 4.89
CA ALA A 93 -7.70 14.86 4.72
C ALA A 93 -8.87 14.59 5.68
N ALA A 94 -9.27 13.33 5.83
CA ALA A 94 -10.34 12.93 6.74
C ALA A 94 -9.98 13.19 8.21
N HIS A 95 -8.73 12.96 8.59
CA HIS A 95 -8.24 13.23 9.94
C HIS A 95 -8.34 14.72 10.27
N THR A 96 -7.85 15.58 9.38
CA THR A 96 -7.95 17.04 9.51
C THR A 96 -9.41 17.48 9.60
N PHE A 97 -10.25 17.07 8.65
CA PHE A 97 -11.68 17.37 8.65
C PHE A 97 -12.36 16.99 9.97
N PHE A 98 -12.15 15.77 10.47
CA PHE A 98 -12.80 15.31 11.69
C PHE A 98 -12.33 16.08 12.92
N THR A 99 -11.03 16.42 12.97
CA THR A 99 -10.43 17.19 14.05
C THR A 99 -11.00 18.62 14.10
N GLU A 100 -10.98 19.32 12.97
CA GLU A 100 -11.41 20.71 12.86
C GLU A 100 -12.93 20.88 13.05
N THR A 101 -13.70 19.85 12.70
CA THR A 101 -15.16 19.86 12.83
C THR A 101 -15.67 19.07 14.03
N SER A 102 -14.80 18.71 14.97
CA SER A 102 -15.10 17.79 16.10
C SER A 102 -16.38 18.11 16.87
N SER A 103 -16.71 19.40 17.03
CA SER A 103 -17.95 19.87 17.68
C SER A 103 -19.23 19.47 16.94
N TYR A 104 -19.17 19.26 15.62
CA TYR A 104 -20.29 18.88 14.77
C TYR A 104 -20.19 17.43 14.26
N SER A 105 -18.98 16.95 14.00
CA SER A 105 -18.74 15.66 13.37
C SER A 105 -19.06 14.49 14.28
N GLN A 106 -18.77 14.55 15.59
CA GLN A 106 -19.07 13.46 16.52
C GLN A 106 -20.57 13.08 16.62
N PRO A 107 -21.51 14.02 16.77
CA PRO A 107 -22.93 13.66 16.84
C PRO A 107 -23.54 13.29 15.48
N LEU A 108 -23.04 13.88 14.39
CA LEU A 108 -23.65 13.78 13.05
C LEU A 108 -23.07 12.65 12.20
N LEU A 109 -21.78 12.31 12.36
CA LEU A 109 -21.13 11.26 11.58
C LEU A 109 -21.18 9.94 12.33
N ARG A 110 -22.13 9.09 11.92
CA ARG A 110 -22.35 7.77 12.50
C ARG A 110 -21.67 6.66 11.71
N LYS A 111 -21.22 5.62 12.41
CA LYS A 111 -20.86 4.35 11.79
C LYS A 111 -22.12 3.66 11.27
N HIS A 112 -22.02 3.00 10.12
CA HIS A 112 -23.15 2.32 9.49
C HIS A 112 -23.76 1.26 10.43
N GLY A 113 -25.09 1.19 10.55
CA GLY A 113 -25.85 0.46 11.59
C GLY A 113 -25.69 -1.06 11.70
N LYS A 114 -24.73 -1.67 10.99
CA LYS A 114 -24.33 -3.09 11.14
C LYS A 114 -22.98 -3.27 11.83
N SER A 115 -22.25 -2.21 12.17
CA SER A 115 -20.99 -2.34 12.92
C SER A 115 -21.26 -2.68 14.38
N LYS A 116 -20.80 -3.84 14.86
CA LYS A 116 -20.77 -4.17 16.29
C LYS A 116 -19.87 -3.16 17.01
N GLY A 117 -20.44 -2.26 17.82
CA GLY A 117 -19.69 -1.25 18.57
C GLY A 117 -20.40 0.10 18.72
N SER A 118 -19.67 1.11 19.18
CA SER A 118 -20.18 2.49 19.31
C SER A 118 -20.72 2.99 17.96
N PRO A 119 -21.89 3.66 17.92
CA PRO A 119 -22.45 4.20 16.69
C PRO A 119 -21.68 5.44 16.19
N VAL A 120 -20.73 5.95 16.96
CA VAL A 120 -19.87 7.09 16.58
C VAL A 120 -18.42 6.64 16.41
N TYR A 121 -17.66 7.46 15.71
CA TYR A 121 -16.20 7.36 15.65
C TYR A 121 -15.59 7.77 16.99
N VAL A 122 -14.59 7.02 17.44
CA VAL A 122 -13.91 7.26 18.72
C VAL A 122 -13.08 8.54 18.65
N ASP A 123 -12.35 8.70 17.55
CA ASP A 123 -11.45 9.81 17.27
C ASP A 123 -11.30 10.02 15.74
N ALA A 124 -10.47 11.01 15.37
CA ALA A 124 -10.16 11.32 13.98
C ALA A 124 -9.48 10.16 13.26
N ASP A 125 -8.67 9.36 13.96
CA ASP A 125 -7.99 8.20 13.40
C ASP A 125 -8.97 7.08 13.01
N ASP A 126 -9.92 6.77 13.87
CA ASP A 126 -10.99 5.80 13.62
C ASP A 126 -11.86 6.22 12.43
N TYR A 127 -12.21 7.52 12.34
CA TYR A 127 -12.93 8.06 11.19
C TYR A 127 -12.11 7.93 9.90
N ALA A 128 -10.88 8.45 9.89
CA ALA A 128 -10.00 8.47 8.74
C ALA A 128 -9.67 7.07 8.22
N ASN A 129 -9.36 6.13 9.13
CA ASN A 129 -9.13 4.73 8.79
C ASN A 129 -10.36 4.07 8.18
N SER A 130 -11.56 4.42 8.65
CA SER A 130 -12.79 3.88 8.09
C SER A 130 -13.01 4.32 6.64
N LEU A 131 -12.66 5.56 6.31
CA LEU A 131 -12.77 6.10 4.95
C LEU A 131 -11.69 5.53 4.03
N ALA A 132 -10.43 5.50 4.45
CA ALA A 132 -9.35 4.88 3.68
C ALA A 132 -9.65 3.40 3.40
N LYS A 133 -10.22 2.67 4.37
CA LYS A 133 -10.65 1.28 4.18
C LYS A 133 -11.78 1.14 3.14
N LYS A 134 -12.75 2.05 3.14
CA LYS A 134 -13.82 2.07 2.13
C LYS A 134 -13.24 2.37 0.74
N ALA A 135 -12.38 3.38 0.62
CA ALA A 135 -11.73 3.75 -0.64
C ALA A 135 -10.94 2.58 -1.23
N ARG A 136 -10.11 1.91 -0.43
CA ARG A 136 -9.37 0.71 -0.86
C ARG A 136 -10.30 -0.40 -1.38
N LYS A 137 -11.41 -0.63 -0.67
CA LYS A 137 -12.39 -1.64 -1.07
C LYS A 137 -13.03 -1.28 -2.41
N SER A 138 -13.48 -0.04 -2.57
CA SER A 138 -14.07 0.46 -3.83
C SER A 138 -13.08 0.37 -4.98
N ALA A 139 -11.83 0.80 -4.78
CA ALA A 139 -10.76 0.66 -5.77
C ALA A 139 -10.55 -0.80 -6.22
N THR A 140 -10.59 -1.75 -5.27
CA THR A 140 -10.47 -3.19 -5.57
C THR A 140 -11.70 -3.74 -6.31
N GLU A 141 -12.88 -3.17 -6.08
CA GLU A 141 -14.11 -3.53 -6.80
C GLU A 141 -14.08 -2.97 -8.23
N LEU A 142 -13.78 -1.69 -8.40
CA LEU A 142 -13.66 -1.04 -9.72
C LEU A 142 -12.63 -1.72 -10.62
N PHE A 143 -11.48 -2.12 -10.06
CA PHE A 143 -10.47 -2.88 -10.80
C PHE A 143 -10.97 -4.25 -11.26
N ARG A 144 -11.75 -4.92 -10.41
CA ARG A 144 -12.33 -6.23 -10.75
C ARG A 144 -13.36 -6.12 -11.87
N ASP A 145 -14.12 -5.03 -11.85
CA ASP A 145 -15.20 -4.77 -12.80
C ASP A 145 -14.67 -4.15 -14.12
N GLY A 146 -13.37 -3.84 -14.18
CA GLY A 146 -12.72 -3.26 -15.36
C GLY A 146 -13.05 -1.78 -15.57
N GLU A 147 -13.61 -1.12 -14.56
CA GLU A 147 -13.98 0.31 -14.60
C GLU A 147 -12.83 1.24 -14.23
N TRP A 148 -11.76 0.68 -13.64
CA TRP A 148 -10.57 1.42 -13.21
C TRP A 148 -9.34 0.53 -13.30
N ASP A 149 -8.22 1.06 -13.77
CA ASP A 149 -6.98 0.34 -14.03
C ASP A 149 -5.88 0.57 -12.99
N GLY A 150 -6.09 1.53 -12.08
CA GLY A 150 -5.09 1.93 -11.08
C GLY A 150 -4.60 3.33 -11.35
#